data_AF-A0A9Q0DIC1-F1
#
_entry.id   AF-A0A9Q0DIC1-F1
#
_cell.length_a   1.000
_cell.length_b   1.000
_cell.length_c   1.000
_cell.angle_alpha   90.00
_cell.angle_beta   90.00
_cell.angle_gamma   90.00
#
_symmetry.space_group_name_H-M   'P 1'
#
loop_
_entity.id
_entity.type
_entity.pdbx_description
1 polymer ?
#
loop_
_entity_poly.entity_id
_entity_poly.type
_entity_poly.pdbx_seq_one_letter_code
_entity_poly.pdbx_strand_id
1 'polypeptide(L)'
;MNEMGSKVLGRKAKNIEVGKLTEADKLNTGRERFIFESDRRVDRNQKAYYPGIVANRWLAVRLEFVGNCIVSCAALFAVMTRVNLSPGMVGLSISYALQMTASLTWLVRMSSELETNIVAVEKVKEYGDTEKEAEWSKEPSTIPPGWPTTGLIEIINFGLRYREDQDLAISNITVTILGGEKGNLPEPFHVPE
;
A
#
# COMPACT_ATOMS: atom_id res chain seq x y z
N MET A 1 -39.20 33.46 -46.40
CA MET A 1 -39.27 32.65 -45.16
C MET A 1 -37.99 31.83 -44.88
N ASN A 2 -36.80 32.25 -45.34
CA ASN A 2 -35.61 31.37 -45.34
C ASN A 2 -34.32 31.93 -44.69
N GLU A 3 -34.31 33.19 -44.24
CA GLU A 3 -33.14 33.79 -43.59
C GLU A 3 -33.08 33.52 -42.07
N MET A 4 -34.25 33.43 -41.45
CA MET A 4 -34.37 33.27 -40.00
C MET A 4 -33.95 31.85 -39.56
N GLY A 5 -34.27 30.82 -40.35
CA GLY A 5 -33.86 29.43 -40.09
C GLY A 5 -32.36 29.21 -40.22
N SER A 6 -31.71 29.85 -41.21
CA SER A 6 -30.25 29.77 -41.41
C SER A 6 -29.47 30.41 -40.25
N LYS A 7 -29.92 31.58 -39.76
CA LYS A 7 -29.31 32.25 -38.60
C LYS A 7 -29.48 31.48 -37.28
N VAL A 8 -30.57 30.72 -37.13
CA VAL A 8 -30.81 29.88 -35.96
C VAL A 8 -29.95 28.61 -35.99
N LEU A 9 -29.84 27.95 -37.14
CA LEU A 9 -28.96 26.78 -37.33
C LEU A 9 -27.48 27.12 -37.08
N GLY A 10 -27.00 28.26 -37.59
CA GLY A 10 -25.63 28.71 -37.36
C GLY A 10 -25.33 29.03 -35.89
N ARG A 11 -26.28 29.62 -35.17
CA ARG A 11 -26.16 29.85 -33.71
C ARG A 11 -26.14 28.55 -32.92
N LYS A 12 -26.95 27.57 -33.32
CA LYS A 12 -27.01 26.26 -32.67
C LYS A 12 -25.70 25.48 -32.87
N ALA A 13 -25.15 25.48 -34.08
CA ALA A 13 -23.85 24.84 -34.37
C ALA A 13 -22.70 25.48 -33.57
N LYS A 14 -22.65 26.81 -33.51
CA LYS A 14 -21.62 27.54 -32.77
C LYS A 14 -21.68 27.27 -31.26
N ASN A 15 -22.88 27.17 -30.67
CA ASN A 15 -23.04 26.84 -29.26
C ASN A 15 -22.63 25.38 -28.94
N ILE A 16 -22.83 24.44 -29.87
CA ILE A 16 -22.40 23.05 -29.72
C ILE A 16 -20.87 22.94 -29.78
N GLU A 17 -20.21 23.65 -30.69
CA GLU A 17 -18.74 23.70 -30.76
C GLU A 17 -18.12 24.34 -29.52
N VAL A 18 -18.66 25.47 -29.06
CA VAL A 18 -18.18 26.14 -27.85
C VAL A 18 -18.37 25.25 -26.61
N GLY A 19 -19.49 24.52 -26.52
CA GLY A 19 -19.72 23.53 -25.45
C GLY A 19 -18.72 22.37 -25.49
N LYS A 20 -18.40 21.85 -26.68
CA LYS A 20 -17.38 20.81 -26.85
C LYS A 20 -15.97 21.28 -26.48
N LEU A 21 -15.62 22.52 -26.80
CA LEU A 21 -14.33 23.11 -26.44
C LEU A 21 -14.21 23.32 -24.92
N THR A 22 -15.28 23.80 -24.27
CA THR A 22 -15.29 23.97 -22.81
C THR A 22 -15.30 22.66 -22.04
N GLU A 23 -15.94 21.60 -22.55
CA GLU A 23 -15.79 20.26 -21.97
C GLU A 23 -14.38 19.69 -22.18
N ALA A 24 -13.80 19.85 -23.37
CA ALA A 24 -12.44 19.41 -23.64
C ALA A 24 -11.42 20.11 -22.73
N ASP A 25 -11.57 21.42 -22.49
CA ASP A 25 -10.73 22.20 -21.59
C ASP A 25 -10.89 21.77 -20.12
N LYS A 26 -12.12 21.50 -19.67
CA LYS A 26 -12.38 20.94 -18.33
C LYS A 26 -11.76 19.56 -18.17
N LEU A 27 -11.85 18.71 -19.19
CA LEU A 27 -11.26 17.37 -19.19
C LEU A 27 -9.73 17.44 -19.16
N ASN A 28 -9.13 18.40 -19.87
CA ASN A 28 -7.68 18.60 -19.89
C ASN A 28 -7.16 19.17 -18.56
N THR A 29 -7.90 20.11 -17.95
CA THR A 29 -7.56 20.67 -16.63
C THR A 29 -7.65 19.60 -15.52
N GLY A 30 -8.68 18.74 -15.58
CA GLY A 30 -8.81 17.59 -14.67
C GLY A 30 -7.68 16.58 -14.83
N ARG A 31 -7.27 16.30 -16.08
CA ARG A 31 -6.14 15.43 -16.39
C ARG A 31 -4.82 16.00 -15.87
N GLU A 32 -4.53 17.28 -16.12
CA GLU A 32 -3.31 17.93 -15.65
C GLU A 32 -3.21 17.92 -14.12
N ARG A 33 -4.33 18.18 -13.42
CA ARG A 33 -4.39 18.09 -11.96
C ARG A 33 -4.09 16.67 -11.46
N PHE A 34 -4.60 15.65 -12.15
CA PHE A 34 -4.37 14.26 -11.79
C PHE A 34 -2.91 13.83 -12.03
N ILE A 35 -2.34 14.24 -13.16
CA ILE A 35 -0.93 14.01 -13.48
C ILE A 35 -0.04 14.67 -12.42
N PHE A 36 -0.27 15.95 -12.13
CA PHE A 36 0.50 16.68 -11.13
C PHE A 36 0.44 16.03 -9.73
N GLU A 37 -0.75 15.60 -9.31
CA GLU A 37 -0.90 14.93 -8.01
C GLU A 37 -0.25 13.54 -8.00
N SER A 38 -0.28 12.81 -9.13
CA SER A 38 0.44 11.54 -9.30
C SER A 38 1.96 11.75 -9.19
N ASP A 39 2.50 12.70 -9.93
CA ASP A 39 3.94 13.02 -9.92
C ASP A 39 4.38 13.43 -8.51
N ARG A 40 3.60 14.29 -7.84
CA ARG A 40 3.87 14.69 -6.46
C ARG A 40 3.91 13.51 -5.48
N ARG A 41 3.05 12.50 -5.67
CA ARG A 41 3.04 11.28 -4.83
C ARG A 41 4.26 10.41 -5.10
N VAL A 42 4.66 10.26 -6.37
CA VAL A 42 5.88 9.54 -6.77
C VAL A 42 7.11 10.23 -6.20
N ASP A 43 7.20 11.56 -6.33
CA ASP A 43 8.28 12.37 -5.77
C ASP A 43 8.39 12.20 -4.25
N ARG A 44 7.25 12.17 -3.55
CA ARG A 44 7.24 11.93 -2.09
C ARG A 44 7.82 10.57 -1.75
N ASN A 45 7.47 9.53 -2.52
CA ASN A 45 8.03 8.20 -2.33
C ASN A 45 9.54 8.18 -2.62
N GLN A 46 9.99 8.81 -3.71
CA GLN A 46 11.40 8.88 -4.06
C GLN A 46 12.23 9.64 -3.02
N LYS A 47 11.70 10.73 -2.44
CA LYS A 47 12.35 11.46 -1.35
C LYS A 47 12.59 10.61 -0.11
N ALA A 48 11.71 9.64 0.17
CA ALA A 48 11.90 8.68 1.26
C ALA A 48 12.87 7.54 0.88
N TYR A 49 12.81 7.07 -0.37
CA TYR A 49 13.61 5.93 -0.85
C TYR A 49 15.08 6.27 -1.13
N TYR A 50 15.34 7.42 -1.76
CA TYR A 50 16.67 7.81 -2.23
C TYR A 50 17.73 7.93 -1.10
N PRO A 51 17.42 8.50 0.07
CA PRO A 51 18.35 8.51 1.21
C PRO A 51 18.83 7.12 1.62
N GLY A 52 17.99 6.08 1.49
CA GLY A 52 18.37 4.70 1.78
C GLY A 52 19.45 4.17 0.81
N ILE A 53 19.38 4.52 -0.47
CA ILE A 53 20.44 4.17 -1.43
C ILE A 53 21.74 4.90 -1.09
N VAL A 54 21.66 6.20 -0.79
CA VAL A 54 22.84 7.01 -0.44
C VAL A 54 23.50 6.50 0.84
N ALA A 55 22.72 6.15 1.86
CA ALA A 55 23.22 5.56 3.10
C ALA A 55 23.97 4.24 2.84
N ASN A 56 23.40 3.34 2.02
CA ASN A 56 24.06 2.10 1.61
C ASN A 56 25.40 2.34 0.91
N ARG A 57 25.46 3.33 0.00
CA ARG A 57 26.72 3.70 -0.69
C ARG A 57 27.74 4.31 0.25
N TRP A 58 27.30 5.20 1.14
CA TRP A 58 28.17 5.83 2.15
C TRP A 58 28.78 4.77 3.07
N LEU A 59 27.98 3.81 3.52
CA LEU A 59 28.43 2.71 4.37
C LEU A 59 29.41 1.79 3.63
N ALA A 60 29.16 1.47 2.35
CA ALA A 60 30.09 0.70 1.53
C ALA A 60 31.47 1.37 1.42
N VAL A 61 31.53 2.68 1.15
CA VAL A 61 32.81 3.42 1.08
C VAL A 61 33.56 3.38 2.42
N ARG A 62 32.85 3.46 3.55
CA ARG A 62 33.47 3.36 4.88
C ARG A 62 34.02 1.96 5.14
N LEU A 63 33.31 0.91 4.75
CA LEU A 63 33.76 -0.48 4.89
C LEU A 63 34.97 -0.78 4.00
N GLU A 64 34.98 -0.29 2.75
CA GLU A 64 36.12 -0.40 1.86
C GLU A 64 37.36 0.32 2.41
N PHE A 65 37.19 1.50 3.00
CA PHE A 65 38.28 2.23 3.64
C PHE A 65 38.88 1.43 4.82
N VAL A 66 38.04 0.88 5.70
CA VAL A 66 38.50 0.02 6.80
C VAL A 66 39.21 -1.23 6.27
N GLY A 67 38.68 -1.86 5.22
CA GLY A 67 39.31 -3.00 4.56
C GLY A 67 40.70 -2.68 4.01
N ASN A 68 40.83 -1.55 3.32
CA ASN A 68 42.11 -1.07 2.80
C ASN A 68 43.12 -0.77 3.91
N CYS A 69 42.67 -0.25 5.06
CA CYS A 69 43.52 -0.08 6.24
C CYS A 69 44.01 -1.43 6.79
N ILE A 70 43.13 -2.44 6.90
CA ILE A 70 43.51 -3.79 7.36
C ILE A 70 44.53 -4.42 6.41
N VAL A 71 44.28 -4.37 5.10
CA VAL A 71 45.20 -4.91 4.09
C VAL A 71 46.54 -4.17 4.11
N SER A 72 46.53 -2.84 4.25
CA SER A 72 47.75 -2.04 4.37
C SER A 72 48.57 -2.41 5.61
N CYS A 73 47.92 -2.57 6.77
CA CYS A 73 48.57 -3.05 7.98
C CYS A 73 49.13 -4.47 7.82
N ALA A 74 48.36 -5.39 7.22
CA ALA A 74 48.81 -6.75 6.95
C ALA A 74 50.03 -6.78 6.02
N ALA A 75 50.04 -5.96 4.97
CA ALA A 75 51.18 -5.82 4.06
C ALA A 75 52.40 -5.20 4.75
N LEU A 76 52.21 -4.17 5.59
CA LEU A 76 53.29 -3.56 6.37
C LEU A 76 53.93 -4.57 7.33
N PHE A 77 53.11 -5.31 8.08
CA PHE A 77 53.60 -6.36 8.99
C PHE A 77 54.33 -7.46 8.22
N ALA A 78 53.77 -7.92 7.10
CA ALA A 78 54.41 -8.90 6.25
C ALA A 78 55.83 -8.49 5.80
N VAL A 79 56.04 -7.21 5.46
CA VAL A 79 57.36 -6.68 5.10
C VAL A 79 58.29 -6.60 6.30
N MET A 80 57.81 -6.13 7.46
CA MET A 80 58.62 -6.02 8.68
C MET A 80 59.08 -7.39 9.19
N THR A 81 58.22 -8.41 9.11
CA THR A 81 58.51 -9.75 9.62
C THR A 81 58.94 -10.74 8.54
N ARG A 82 59.31 -10.27 7.34
CA ARG A 82 59.66 -11.11 6.19
C ARG A 82 60.77 -12.13 6.45
N VAL A 83 61.60 -11.90 7.45
CA VAL A 83 62.74 -12.76 7.83
C VAL A 83 62.30 -13.90 8.76
N ASN A 84 61.21 -13.72 9.51
CA ASN A 84 60.76 -14.64 10.57
C ASN A 84 59.50 -15.43 10.21
N LEU A 85 58.85 -15.12 9.08
CA LEU A 85 57.56 -15.69 8.68
C LEU A 85 57.66 -16.42 7.34
N SER A 86 57.02 -17.59 7.26
CA SER A 86 56.88 -18.32 6.00
C SER A 86 56.08 -17.49 4.99
N PRO A 87 56.56 -17.32 3.74
CA PRO A 87 55.83 -16.61 2.69
C PRO A 87 54.40 -17.12 2.47
N GLY A 88 54.16 -18.41 2.71
CA GLY A 88 52.82 -19.01 2.62
C GLY A 88 51.83 -18.46 3.65
N MET A 89 52.27 -18.23 4.89
CA MET A 89 51.41 -17.66 5.94
C MET A 89 51.06 -16.20 5.67
N VAL A 90 52.01 -15.44 5.11
CA VAL A 90 51.79 -14.06 4.66
C VAL A 90 50.75 -13.99 3.55
N GLY A 91 50.89 -14.85 2.52
CA GLY A 91 49.93 -14.94 1.42
C GLY A 91 48.52 -15.31 1.91
N LEU A 92 48.41 -16.26 2.84
CA LEU A 92 47.13 -16.63 3.47
C LEU A 92 46.51 -15.47 4.27
N SER A 93 47.30 -14.77 5.08
CA SER A 93 46.83 -13.65 5.89
C SER A 93 46.27 -12.50 5.03
N ILE A 94 46.99 -12.10 3.98
CA ILE A 94 46.53 -11.06 3.05
C ILE A 94 45.27 -11.52 2.29
N SER A 95 45.23 -12.79 1.86
CA SER A 95 44.06 -13.36 1.18
C SER A 95 42.81 -13.35 2.07
N TYR A 96 42.95 -13.64 3.37
CA TYR A 96 41.84 -13.55 4.31
C TYR A 96 41.43 -12.11 4.64
N ALA A 97 42.39 -11.18 4.75
CA ALA A 97 42.08 -9.76 4.93
C ALA A 97 41.25 -9.19 3.77
N LEU A 98 41.59 -9.56 2.54
CA LEU A 98 40.83 -9.19 1.34
C LEU A 98 39.42 -9.78 1.36
N GLN A 99 39.26 -11.07 1.67
CA GLN A 99 37.95 -11.72 1.76
C GLN A 99 37.05 -11.12 2.86
N MET A 100 37.63 -10.78 4.02
CA MET A 100 36.87 -10.22 5.14
C MET A 100 36.16 -8.90 4.76
N THR A 101 36.82 -8.06 3.96
CA THR A 101 36.26 -6.78 3.49
C THR A 101 35.04 -6.99 2.60
N ALA A 102 35.12 -7.93 1.66
CA ALA A 102 34.01 -8.26 0.76
C ALA A 102 32.82 -8.85 1.55
N SER A 103 33.10 -9.76 2.48
CA SER A 103 32.08 -10.39 3.33
C SER A 103 31.36 -9.37 4.21
N LEU A 104 32.07 -8.42 4.83
CA LEU A 104 31.46 -7.36 5.64
C LEU A 104 30.55 -6.45 4.83
N THR A 105 30.97 -6.08 3.62
CA THR A 105 30.14 -5.27 2.70
C THR A 105 28.84 -6.01 2.35
N TRP A 106 28.94 -7.31 2.08
CA TRP A 106 27.78 -8.14 1.75
C TRP A 106 26.86 -8.34 2.96
N LEU A 107 27.42 -8.60 4.13
CA LEU A 107 26.67 -8.78 5.38
C LEU A 107 25.84 -7.55 5.70
N VAL A 108 26.46 -6.36 5.67
CA VAL A 108 25.79 -5.10 6.00
C VAL A 108 24.66 -4.79 5.02
N ARG A 109 24.87 -5.05 3.73
CA ARG A 109 23.83 -4.91 2.72
C ARG A 109 22.67 -5.86 2.99
N MET A 110 22.95 -7.13 3.28
CA MET A 110 21.90 -8.11 3.61
C MET A 110 21.13 -7.74 4.88
N SER A 111 21.81 -7.24 5.92
CA SER A 111 21.14 -6.76 7.14
C SER A 111 20.17 -5.63 6.83
N SER A 112 20.55 -4.68 5.97
CA SER A 112 19.68 -3.57 5.56
C SER A 112 18.48 -4.03 4.71
N GLU A 113 18.70 -4.98 3.80
CA GLU A 113 17.64 -5.60 3.01
C GLU A 113 16.66 -6.38 3.90
N LEU A 114 17.16 -7.13 4.89
CA LEU A 114 16.34 -7.85 5.87
C LEU A 114 15.49 -6.90 6.73
N GLU A 115 16.07 -5.81 7.22
CA GLU A 115 15.36 -4.79 8.01
C GLU A 115 14.23 -4.13 7.20
N THR A 116 14.43 -3.92 5.90
CA THR A 116 13.37 -3.41 5.03
C THR A 116 12.27 -4.45 4.80
N ASN A 117 12.66 -5.71 4.62
CA ASN A 117 11.72 -6.79 4.28
C ASN A 117 10.89 -7.25 5.47
N ILE A 118 11.40 -7.20 6.70
CA ILE A 118 10.66 -7.64 7.90
C ILE A 118 9.43 -6.76 8.18
N VAL A 119 9.44 -5.49 7.79
CA VAL A 119 8.28 -4.58 7.90
C VAL A 119 7.05 -5.13 7.16
N ALA A 120 7.25 -5.88 6.07
CA ALA A 120 6.14 -6.52 5.38
C ALA A 120 5.51 -7.63 6.23
N VAL A 121 6.33 -8.38 6.98
CA VAL A 121 5.86 -9.43 7.91
C VAL A 121 5.11 -8.80 9.08
N GLU A 122 5.61 -7.68 9.63
CA GLU A 122 4.91 -6.94 10.69
C GLU A 122 3.51 -6.51 10.25
N LYS A 123 3.36 -5.97 9.04
CA LYS A 123 2.05 -5.59 8.49
C LYS A 123 1.11 -6.78 8.36
N VAL A 124 1.59 -7.92 7.86
CA VAL A 124 0.76 -9.14 7.75
C VAL A 124 0.31 -9.61 9.13
N LYS A 125 1.19 -9.52 10.13
CA LYS A 125 0.86 -9.87 11.52
C LYS A 125 -0.21 -8.93 12.10
N GLU A 126 -0.08 -7.62 11.87
CA GLU A 126 -1.07 -6.63 12.32
C GLU A 126 -2.48 -6.96 11.82
N TYR A 127 -2.62 -7.37 10.55
CA TYR A 127 -3.92 -7.84 10.02
C TYR A 127 -4.40 -9.15 10.65
N GLY A 128 -3.48 -10.03 11.07
CA GLY A 128 -3.82 -11.29 11.74
C GLY A 128 -4.41 -11.10 13.15
N ASP A 129 -4.03 -10.01 13.82
CA ASP A 129 -4.42 -9.66 15.19
C ASP A 129 -5.61 -8.66 15.26
N THR A 130 -6.12 -8.20 14.11
CA THR A 130 -7.31 -7.34 14.04
C THR A 130 -8.57 -8.07 14.51
N GLU A 131 -9.54 -7.34 15.06
CA GLU A 131 -10.83 -7.90 15.48
C GLU A 131 -11.49 -8.65 14.32
N LYS A 132 -11.86 -9.92 14.58
CA LYS A 132 -12.41 -10.83 13.58
C LYS A 132 -13.92 -10.88 13.73
N GLU A 133 -14.59 -11.09 12.61
CA GLU A 133 -15.99 -11.50 12.61
C GLU A 133 -16.16 -12.81 13.40
N ALA A 134 -17.38 -13.04 13.88
CA ALA A 134 -17.71 -14.27 14.59
C ALA A 134 -17.41 -15.51 13.73
N GLU A 135 -17.13 -16.63 14.40
CA GLU A 135 -16.86 -17.90 13.73
C GLU A 135 -17.97 -18.28 12.74
N TRP A 136 -17.57 -18.79 11.58
CA TRP A 136 -18.47 -19.21 10.51
C TRP A 136 -19.50 -20.26 10.98
N SER A 137 -19.06 -21.19 11.83
CA SER A 137 -19.91 -22.22 12.42
C SER A 137 -19.55 -22.38 13.89
N LYS A 138 -20.54 -22.26 14.77
CA LYS A 138 -20.39 -22.60 16.18
C LYS A 138 -20.61 -24.11 16.33
N GLU A 139 -19.66 -24.82 16.93
CA GLU A 139 -19.85 -26.21 17.35
C GLU A 139 -19.99 -26.28 18.88
N PRO A 140 -21.07 -26.89 19.41
CA PRO A 140 -22.14 -27.58 18.68
C PRO A 140 -23.08 -26.60 17.95
N SER A 141 -23.46 -26.95 16.71
CA SER A 141 -24.42 -26.15 15.94
C SER A 141 -25.73 -26.01 16.72
N THR A 142 -26.13 -24.77 16.99
CA THR A 142 -27.36 -24.45 17.72
C THR A 142 -28.60 -24.55 16.82
N ILE A 143 -28.40 -24.83 15.53
CA ILE A 143 -29.42 -24.79 14.49
C ILE A 143 -29.89 -26.23 14.19
N PRO A 144 -31.21 -26.52 14.23
CA PRO A 144 -31.74 -27.84 13.90
C PRO A 144 -31.51 -28.23 12.43
N PRO A 145 -31.37 -29.55 12.13
CA PRO A 145 -31.36 -30.02 10.75
C PRO A 145 -32.69 -29.69 10.07
N GLY A 146 -32.64 -28.94 8.95
CA GLY A 146 -33.84 -28.52 8.21
C GLY A 146 -34.34 -27.10 8.53
N TRP A 147 -33.55 -26.30 9.26
CA TRP A 147 -33.78 -24.86 9.36
C TRP A 147 -33.33 -24.12 8.08
N PRO A 148 -34.04 -23.07 7.64
CA PRO A 148 -35.34 -22.59 8.16
C PRO A 148 -36.52 -23.38 7.56
N THR A 149 -37.48 -23.78 8.40
CA THR A 149 -38.63 -24.62 7.97
C THR A 149 -39.83 -23.80 7.50
N THR A 150 -40.09 -22.65 8.13
CA THR A 150 -41.28 -21.81 7.88
C THR A 150 -40.95 -20.49 7.19
N GLY A 151 -39.67 -20.07 7.20
CA GLY A 151 -39.25 -18.79 6.62
C GLY A 151 -39.81 -17.54 7.31
N LEU A 152 -40.32 -17.68 8.55
CA LEU A 152 -40.74 -16.56 9.40
C LEU A 152 -39.51 -15.77 9.85
N ILE A 153 -39.47 -14.47 9.60
CA ILE A 153 -38.41 -13.57 10.06
C ILE A 153 -39.03 -12.53 10.98
N GLU A 154 -38.59 -12.52 12.24
CA GLU A 154 -38.97 -11.52 13.22
C GLU A 154 -37.75 -10.69 13.60
N ILE A 155 -37.81 -9.40 13.25
CA ILE A 155 -36.84 -8.40 13.65
C ILE A 155 -37.48 -7.66 14.82
N ILE A 156 -36.86 -7.67 16.00
CA ILE A 156 -37.41 -7.08 17.22
C ILE A 156 -36.42 -6.08 17.79
N ASN A 157 -36.83 -4.83 17.96
CA ASN A 157 -36.01 -3.76 18.53
C ASN A 157 -34.61 -3.67 17.89
N PHE A 158 -34.56 -3.80 16.57
CA PHE A 158 -33.28 -3.81 15.85
C PHE A 158 -32.72 -2.40 15.72
N GLY A 159 -31.42 -2.29 16.00
CA GLY A 159 -30.65 -1.07 15.82
C GLY A 159 -29.35 -1.38 15.09
N LEU A 160 -28.98 -0.52 14.13
CA LEU A 160 -27.76 -0.65 13.34
C LEU A 160 -26.97 0.66 13.42
N ARG A 161 -25.67 0.54 13.65
CA ARG A 161 -24.68 1.61 13.52
C ARG A 161 -23.52 1.12 12.67
N TYR A 162 -22.95 2.02 11.86
CA TYR A 162 -21.78 1.70 11.03
C TYR A 162 -20.46 1.82 11.78
N ARG A 163 -20.39 2.73 12.74
CA ARG A 163 -19.26 2.89 13.66
C ARG A 163 -19.78 2.94 15.09
N GLU A 164 -18.99 2.46 16.04
CA GLU A 164 -19.39 2.42 17.44
C GLU A 164 -19.67 3.81 18.03
N ASP A 165 -18.92 4.82 17.56
CA ASP A 165 -18.96 6.21 18.00
C ASP A 165 -20.06 7.05 17.32
N GLN A 166 -20.88 6.46 16.46
CA GLN A 166 -21.95 7.14 15.76
C GLN A 166 -23.33 6.79 16.34
N ASP A 167 -24.26 7.73 16.15
CA ASP A 167 -25.67 7.50 16.41
C ASP A 167 -26.20 6.35 15.53
N LEU A 168 -27.27 5.72 16.02
CA LEU A 168 -27.94 4.64 15.30
C LEU A 168 -28.50 5.16 13.97
N ALA A 169 -28.05 4.56 12.86
CA ALA A 169 -28.59 4.85 11.53
C ALA A 169 -30.00 4.27 11.37
N ILE A 170 -30.25 3.13 12.02
CA ILE A 170 -31.55 2.49 12.13
C ILE A 170 -31.79 2.24 13.62
N SER A 171 -32.96 2.62 14.13
CA SER A 171 -33.33 2.44 15.53
C SER A 171 -34.78 2.00 15.68
N ASN A 172 -35.03 1.13 16.66
CA ASN A 172 -36.37 0.72 17.09
C ASN A 172 -37.23 0.08 15.98
N ILE A 173 -36.62 -0.69 15.07
CA ILE A 173 -37.37 -1.41 14.04
C ILE A 173 -37.86 -2.75 14.61
N THR A 174 -39.18 -2.93 14.57
CA THR A 174 -39.85 -4.20 14.89
C THR A 174 -40.74 -4.58 13.71
N VAL A 175 -40.41 -5.67 13.02
CA VAL A 175 -41.10 -6.15 11.81
C VAL A 175 -41.18 -7.66 11.83
N THR A 176 -42.34 -8.21 11.50
CA THR A 176 -42.58 -9.64 11.33
C THR A 176 -42.93 -9.93 9.87
N ILE A 177 -42.16 -10.80 9.20
CA ILE A 177 -42.35 -11.22 7.81
C ILE A 177 -42.76 -12.68 7.80
N LEU A 178 -43.93 -13.00 7.26
CA LEU A 178 -44.44 -14.37 7.24
C LEU A 178 -43.81 -15.20 6.10
N GLY A 179 -43.78 -16.52 6.30
CA GLY A 179 -43.30 -17.45 5.29
C GLY A 179 -44.08 -17.37 3.97
N GLY A 180 -43.39 -17.14 2.86
CA GLY A 180 -43.98 -17.05 1.52
C GLY A 180 -44.47 -15.66 1.11
N GLU A 181 -44.33 -14.64 1.96
CA GLU A 181 -44.63 -13.25 1.59
C GLU A 181 -43.49 -12.63 0.78
N LYS A 182 -43.85 -11.95 -0.33
CA LYS A 182 -42.91 -11.16 -1.12
C LYS A 182 -42.96 -9.71 -0.65
N GLY A 183 -42.06 -9.34 0.26
CA GLY A 183 -41.93 -7.96 0.74
C GLY A 183 -41.28 -7.05 -0.31
N ASN A 184 -41.85 -5.87 -0.53
CA ASN A 184 -41.25 -4.80 -1.34
C ASN A 184 -40.91 -3.66 -0.38
N LEU A 185 -39.62 -3.31 -0.25
CA LEU A 185 -39.22 -2.15 0.54
C LEU A 185 -39.48 -0.88 -0.30
N PRO A 186 -40.21 0.13 0.23
CA PRO A 186 -40.38 1.39 -0.48
C PRO A 186 -39.00 2.07 -0.67
N GLU A 187 -38.77 2.64 -1.85
CA GLU A 187 -37.54 3.36 -2.16
C GLU A 187 -37.30 4.52 -1.17
N PRO A 188 -36.04 4.80 -0.80
CA PRO A 188 -35.75 5.84 0.18
C PRO A 188 -36.10 7.24 -0.34
N PHE A 189 -36.47 8.11 0.61
CA PHE A 189 -36.80 9.51 0.40
C PHE A 189 -35.75 10.25 -0.44
N HIS A 190 -36.22 10.96 -1.46
CA HIS A 190 -35.45 11.90 -2.26
C HIS A 190 -34.96 13.03 -1.36
N VAL A 191 -33.65 13.12 -1.13
CA VAL A 191 -33.01 14.27 -0.49
C VAL A 191 -33.05 15.41 -1.51
N PRO A 192 -33.67 16.57 -1.22
CA PRO A 192 -33.66 17.69 -2.15
C PRO A 192 -32.22 18.17 -2.36
N GLU A 193 -31.85 18.42 -3.62
CA GLU A 193 -30.55 18.99 -4.05
C GLU A 193 -30.18 20.31 -3.36
#